data_AF-A0A7K2X1M1-F1
#
_entry.id   AF-A0A7K2X1M1-F1
#
_cell.length_a   1.000
_cell.length_b   1.000
_cell.length_c   1.000
_cell.angle_alpha   90.00
_cell.angle_beta   90.00
_cell.angle_gamma   90.00
#
_symmetry.space_group_name_H-M   'P 1'
#
loop_
_entity.id
_entity.type
_entity.pdbx_description
1 polymer ?
#
loop_
_entity_poly.entity_id
_entity_poly.type
_entity_poly.pdbx_seq_one_letter_code
_entity_poly.pdbx_strand_id
1 'polypeptide(L)'
;MREHTEHTGQAGNTPSATEVDLGTTLLRQAATALEAEHAEAAAFNLVRQALAIRQTPAPQELAELTDSLLNHCASLAVGVETIPAEQRPARGAGALRDWAQLRADGPADGPLGSWSYARQLALVARNLLQAIREHRGAALERAAYVGRPSLPPLAPSSR
;
A
#
# COMPACT_ATOMS: atom_id res chain seq x y z
N MET A 1 43.31 68.64 -6.12
CA MET A 1 43.74 67.24 -6.23
C MET A 1 42.79 66.43 -5.36
N ARG A 2 41.81 65.71 -5.93
CA ARG A 2 41.92 64.32 -6.43
C ARG A 2 42.27 63.37 -5.28
N GLU A 3 41.57 62.28 -4.94
CA GLU A 3 40.56 61.41 -5.58
C GLU A 3 39.98 60.44 -4.52
N HIS A 4 38.79 59.87 -4.78
CA HIS A 4 38.32 58.46 -4.59
C HIS A 4 38.88 57.59 -3.43
N THR A 5 38.20 56.68 -2.74
CA THR A 5 36.96 55.85 -2.87
C THR A 5 36.80 55.18 -1.48
N GLU A 6 35.67 54.66 -1.00
CA GLU A 6 35.07 53.37 -1.38
C GLU A 6 33.67 53.23 -0.77
N HIS A 7 32.70 52.95 -1.64
CA HIS A 7 31.43 52.31 -1.33
C HIS A 7 31.62 50.79 -1.42
N THR A 8 31.16 50.03 -0.43
CA THR A 8 30.71 48.64 -0.62
C THR A 8 29.72 48.38 0.51
N GLY A 9 28.41 48.33 0.29
CA GLY A 9 27.74 47.43 -0.64
C GLY A 9 27.12 46.30 0.18
N GLN A 10 26.15 46.63 1.03
CA GLN A 10 25.41 45.67 1.82
C GLN A 10 24.40 44.96 0.90
N ALA A 11 24.90 43.92 0.23
CA ALA A 11 24.11 43.07 -0.65
C ALA A 11 23.14 42.22 0.17
N GLY A 12 21.88 42.24 -0.28
CA GLY A 12 20.74 41.67 0.38
C GLY A 12 20.84 40.18 0.65
N ASN A 13 20.40 39.81 1.84
CA ASN A 13 20.04 38.45 2.19
C ASN A 13 18.66 38.17 1.58
N THR A 14 18.61 37.78 0.31
CA THR A 14 17.40 37.18 -0.29
C THR A 14 17.26 35.76 0.23
N PRO A 15 16.13 35.37 0.85
CA PRO A 15 15.85 33.96 1.09
C PRO A 15 15.75 33.27 -0.28
N SER A 16 16.62 32.29 -0.53
CA SER A 16 16.47 31.39 -1.67
C SER A 16 15.08 30.77 -1.60
N ALA A 17 14.19 31.24 -2.46
CA ALA A 17 12.94 30.57 -2.73
C ALA A 17 13.30 29.17 -3.21
N THR A 18 12.99 28.15 -2.41
CA THR A 18 12.99 26.77 -2.85
C THR A 18 11.93 26.67 -3.94
N GLU A 19 12.36 26.79 -5.19
CA GLU A 19 11.58 26.42 -6.36
C GLU A 19 11.38 24.91 -6.27
N VAL A 20 10.30 24.51 -5.59
CA VAL A 20 9.89 23.11 -5.53
C VAL A 20 9.51 22.75 -6.95
N ASP A 21 10.32 21.93 -7.61
CA ASP A 21 9.99 21.35 -8.90
C ASP A 21 8.82 20.37 -8.73
N LEU A 22 7.62 20.95 -8.70
CA LEU A 22 6.36 20.24 -8.55
C LEU A 22 6.18 19.24 -9.71
N GLY A 23 6.74 19.52 -10.89
CA GLY A 23 6.65 18.65 -12.06
C GLY A 23 7.31 17.30 -11.83
N THR A 24 8.57 17.28 -11.43
CA THR A 24 9.28 16.00 -11.16
C THR A 24 8.74 15.28 -9.93
N THR A 25 8.26 16.02 -8.93
CA THR A 25 7.68 15.45 -7.71
C THR A 25 6.37 14.72 -8.01
N LEU A 26 5.47 15.34 -8.80
CA LEU A 26 4.20 14.74 -9.20
C LEU A 26 4.40 13.53 -10.13
N LEU A 27 5.35 13.60 -11.07
CA LEU A 27 5.67 12.45 -11.94
C LEU A 27 6.20 11.26 -11.14
N ARG A 28 7.04 11.49 -10.13
CA ARG A 28 7.52 10.45 -9.22
C ARG A 28 6.39 9.85 -8.38
N GLN A 29 5.49 10.69 -7.87
CA GLN A 29 4.31 10.22 -7.13
C GLN A 29 3.38 9.40 -8.04
N ALA A 30 3.17 9.81 -9.29
CA ALA A 30 2.37 9.07 -10.25
C ALA A 30 3.02 7.72 -10.62
N ALA A 31 4.34 7.69 -10.83
CA ALA A 31 5.07 6.44 -11.11
C ALA A 31 4.97 5.45 -9.95
N THR A 32 5.21 5.93 -8.71
CA THR A 32 5.09 5.08 -7.51
C THR A 32 3.66 4.59 -7.28
N ALA A 33 2.64 5.41 -7.58
CA ALA A 33 1.25 4.97 -7.52
C ALA A 33 0.94 3.89 -8.56
N LEU A 34 1.42 4.04 -9.80
CA LEU A 34 1.24 3.04 -10.86
C LEU A 34 1.95 1.73 -10.53
N GLU A 35 3.17 1.80 -10.00
CA GLU A 35 3.92 0.64 -9.53
C GLU A 35 3.18 -0.08 -8.38
N ALA A 36 2.62 0.67 -7.44
CA ALA A 36 1.81 0.12 -6.36
C ALA A 36 0.54 -0.58 -6.89
N GLU A 37 -0.17 0.02 -7.84
CA GLU A 37 -1.33 -0.59 -8.48
C GLU A 37 -0.96 -1.87 -9.24
N HIS A 38 0.16 -1.88 -9.96
CA HIS A 38 0.65 -3.07 -10.65
C HIS A 38 1.01 -4.19 -9.66
N ALA A 39 1.71 -3.84 -8.57
CA ALA A 39 2.06 -4.79 -7.51
C ALA A 39 0.81 -5.39 -6.84
N GLU A 40 -0.22 -4.59 -6.59
CA GLU A 40 -1.51 -5.07 -6.08
C GLU A 40 -2.24 -5.99 -7.06
N ALA A 41 -2.21 -5.68 -8.36
CA ALA A 41 -2.81 -6.52 -9.39
C ALA A 41 -2.09 -7.87 -9.51
N ALA A 42 -0.76 -7.87 -9.48
CA ALA A 42 0.05 -9.08 -9.45
C ALA A 42 -0.27 -9.93 -8.21
N ALA A 43 -0.29 -9.32 -7.02
CA ALA A 43 -0.66 -10.00 -5.78
C ALA A 43 -2.07 -10.59 -5.84
N PHE A 44 -3.04 -9.85 -6.38
CA PHE A 44 -4.41 -10.33 -6.55
C PHE A 44 -4.49 -11.56 -7.46
N ASN A 45 -3.80 -11.53 -8.60
CA ASN A 45 -3.78 -12.64 -9.54
C ASN A 45 -3.15 -13.89 -8.93
N LEU A 46 -2.03 -13.74 -8.23
CA LEU A 46 -1.35 -14.84 -7.54
C LEU A 46 -2.23 -15.43 -6.44
N VAL A 47 -2.85 -14.60 -5.61
CA VAL A 47 -3.80 -15.04 -4.58
C VAL A 47 -4.95 -15.83 -5.20
N ARG A 48 -5.53 -15.32 -6.29
CA ARG A 48 -6.61 -16.01 -7.00
C ARG A 48 -6.16 -17.36 -7.53
N GLN A 49 -4.98 -17.44 -8.13
CA GLN A 49 -4.38 -18.70 -8.60
C GLN A 49 -4.19 -19.68 -7.44
N ALA A 50 -3.52 -19.25 -6.37
CA ALA A 50 -3.24 -20.08 -5.19
C ALA A 50 -4.52 -20.66 -4.57
N LEU A 51 -5.57 -19.86 -4.46
CA LEU A 51 -6.85 -20.29 -3.87
C LEU A 51 -7.68 -21.18 -4.81
N ALA A 52 -7.43 -21.13 -6.12
CA ALA A 52 -8.12 -21.93 -7.13
C ALA A 52 -7.53 -23.34 -7.30
N ILE A 53 -6.28 -23.57 -6.87
CA ILE A 53 -5.61 -24.88 -6.94
C ILE A 53 -6.42 -25.91 -6.14
N ARG A 54 -6.85 -26.99 -6.82
CA ARG A 54 -7.62 -28.10 -6.24
C ARG A 54 -6.77 -29.32 -5.92
N GLN A 55 -5.71 -29.52 -6.69
CA GLN A 55 -4.78 -30.65 -6.55
C GLN A 55 -3.44 -30.12 -6.07
N THR A 56 -2.74 -30.89 -5.24
CA THR A 56 -1.42 -30.48 -4.73
C THR A 56 -0.44 -30.31 -5.90
N PRO A 57 0.18 -29.12 -6.07
CA PRO A 57 1.18 -28.88 -7.11
C PRO A 57 2.41 -29.77 -6.91
N ALA A 58 3.28 -29.83 -7.92
CA ALA A 58 4.59 -30.43 -7.73
C ALA A 58 5.36 -29.68 -6.62
N PRO A 59 6.26 -30.35 -5.85
CA PRO A 59 6.95 -29.72 -4.73
C PRO A 59 7.69 -28.41 -5.10
N GLN A 60 8.29 -28.37 -6.29
CA GLN A 60 8.98 -27.17 -6.79
C GLN A 60 8.01 -26.02 -7.09
N GLU A 61 6.92 -26.29 -7.78
CA GLU A 61 5.89 -25.28 -8.08
C GLU A 61 5.27 -24.72 -6.78
N LEU A 62 5.08 -25.58 -5.79
CA LEU A 62 4.58 -25.18 -4.48
C LEU A 62 5.58 -24.28 -3.73
N ALA A 63 6.88 -24.56 -3.83
CA ALA A 63 7.92 -23.70 -3.25
C ALA A 63 7.94 -22.33 -3.91
N GLU A 64 7.96 -22.26 -5.25
CA GLU A 64 7.94 -21.00 -6.01
C GLU A 64 6.67 -20.17 -5.73
N LEU A 65 5.53 -20.84 -5.61
CA LEU A 65 4.27 -20.21 -5.20
C LEU A 65 4.35 -19.64 -3.79
N THR A 66 4.92 -20.40 -2.85
CA THR A 66 5.07 -19.99 -1.44
C THR A 66 5.99 -18.77 -1.33
N ASP A 67 7.14 -18.78 -2.01
CA ASP A 67 8.08 -17.67 -2.02
C ASP A 67 7.46 -16.40 -2.61
N SER A 68 6.71 -16.56 -3.70
CA SER A 68 5.98 -15.45 -4.32
C SER A 68 4.92 -14.87 -3.36
N LEU A 69 4.18 -15.75 -2.66
CA LEU A 69 3.18 -15.33 -1.67
C LEU A 69 3.83 -14.65 -0.46
N LEU A 70 4.98 -15.13 0.02
CA LEU A 70 5.75 -14.50 1.10
C LEU A 70 6.18 -13.09 0.73
N ASN A 71 6.74 -12.90 -0.46
CA ASN A 71 7.17 -11.59 -0.97
C ASN A 71 5.98 -10.62 -1.05
N HIS A 72 4.84 -11.07 -1.58
CA HIS A 72 3.65 -10.23 -1.65
C HIS A 72 3.05 -9.95 -0.25
N CYS A 73 3.00 -10.92 0.66
CA CYS A 73 2.56 -10.69 2.04
C CYS A 73 3.43 -9.64 2.72
N ALA A 74 4.76 -9.72 2.58
CA ALA A 74 5.68 -8.76 3.15
C ALA A 74 5.44 -7.34 2.61
N SER A 75 5.33 -7.19 1.28
CA SER A 75 5.07 -5.90 0.64
C SER A 75 3.70 -5.32 1.05
N LEU A 76 2.65 -6.14 1.03
CA LEU A 76 1.31 -5.71 1.44
C LEU A 76 1.23 -5.37 2.93
N ALA A 77 1.96 -6.10 3.79
CA ALA A 77 2.02 -5.81 5.22
C ALA A 77 2.61 -4.43 5.48
N VAL A 78 3.72 -4.09 4.81
CA VAL A 78 4.29 -2.72 4.83
C VAL A 78 3.23 -1.71 4.39
N GLY A 79 2.51 -1.97 3.29
CA GLY A 79 1.42 -1.13 2.83
C GLY A 79 0.34 -0.88 3.91
N VAL A 80 -0.10 -1.92 4.63
CA VAL A 80 -1.09 -1.79 5.71
C VAL A 80 -0.51 -1.09 6.95
N GLU A 81 0.77 -1.31 7.26
CA GLU A 81 1.46 -0.67 8.39
C GLU A 81 1.62 0.85 8.20
N THR A 82 1.77 1.32 6.95
CA THR A 82 1.78 2.76 6.65
C THR A 82 0.45 3.46 6.92
N ILE A 83 -0.66 2.71 7.02
CA ILE A 83 -1.96 3.27 7.42
C ILE A 83 -1.93 3.57 8.92
N PRO A 84 -2.23 4.82 9.36
CA PRO A 84 -2.31 5.17 10.77
C PRO A 84 -3.23 4.23 11.54
N ALA A 85 -2.86 3.89 12.78
CA ALA A 85 -3.57 2.88 13.56
C ALA A 85 -5.06 3.23 13.77
N GLU A 86 -5.41 4.52 13.91
CA GLU A 86 -6.81 4.95 14.08
C GLU A 86 -7.63 4.84 12.80
N GLN A 87 -6.97 4.79 11.64
CA GLN A 87 -7.61 4.72 10.30
C GLN A 87 -7.48 3.35 9.65
N ARG A 88 -6.83 2.40 10.33
CA ARG A 88 -6.57 1.06 9.79
C ARG A 88 -7.85 0.22 9.89
N PRO A 89 -8.30 -0.40 8.80
CA PRO A 89 -9.43 -1.32 8.85
C PRO A 89 -9.18 -2.48 9.82
N ALA A 90 -10.20 -2.91 10.56
CA ALA A 90 -10.08 -4.01 11.53
C ALA A 90 -9.55 -5.31 10.87
N ARG A 91 -9.96 -5.57 9.63
CA ARG A 91 -9.44 -6.66 8.80
C ARG A 91 -7.93 -6.56 8.60
N GLY A 92 -7.40 -5.35 8.35
CA GLY A 92 -5.97 -5.11 8.17
C GLY A 92 -5.19 -5.40 9.45
N ALA A 93 -5.69 -4.97 10.61
CA ALA A 93 -5.07 -5.28 11.90
C ALA A 93 -5.07 -6.79 12.21
N GLY A 94 -6.16 -7.50 11.89
CA GLY A 94 -6.20 -8.97 11.97
C GLY A 94 -5.18 -9.63 11.06
N ALA A 95 -5.16 -9.24 9.78
CA ALA A 95 -4.25 -9.81 8.80
C ALA A 95 -2.77 -9.57 9.11
N LEU A 96 -2.40 -8.44 9.73
CA LEU A 96 -1.03 -8.20 10.20
C LEU A 96 -0.63 -9.17 11.32
N ARG A 97 -1.54 -9.49 12.24
CA ARG A 97 -1.28 -10.50 13.29
C ARG A 97 -1.12 -11.89 12.69
N ASP A 98 -2.03 -12.26 11.78
CA ASP A 98 -1.98 -13.56 11.09
C ASP A 98 -0.68 -13.68 10.27
N TRP A 99 -0.26 -12.60 9.60
CA TRP A 99 1.01 -12.54 8.88
C TRP A 99 2.21 -12.73 9.80
N ALA A 100 2.25 -12.02 10.92
CA ALA A 100 3.35 -12.13 11.89
C ALA A 100 3.45 -13.55 12.45
N GLN A 101 2.31 -14.20 12.72
CA GLN A 101 2.25 -15.58 13.20
C GLN A 101 2.76 -16.55 12.13
N LEU A 102 2.24 -16.48 10.90
CA LEU A 102 2.68 -17.36 9.81
C LEU A 102 4.17 -17.23 9.51
N ARG A 103 4.70 -15.99 9.55
CA ARG A 103 6.13 -15.75 9.35
C ARG A 103 6.99 -16.37 10.45
N ALA A 104 6.48 -16.40 11.69
CA ALA A 104 7.20 -16.99 12.83
C ALA A 104 7.12 -18.52 12.82
N ASP A 105 5.95 -19.08 12.52
CA ASP A 105 5.69 -20.52 12.58
C ASP A 105 6.27 -21.26 11.36
N GLY A 106 6.20 -20.65 10.18
CA GLY A 106 6.53 -21.30 8.93
C GLY A 106 5.56 -22.44 8.56
N PRO A 107 5.93 -23.31 7.62
CA PRO A 107 5.12 -24.46 7.28
C PRO A 107 5.09 -25.48 8.42
N ALA A 108 3.90 -26.00 8.73
CA ALA A 108 3.74 -27.07 9.71
C ALA A 108 4.44 -28.37 9.27
N ASP A 109 4.78 -29.22 10.24
CA ASP A 109 5.30 -30.55 9.95
C ASP A 109 4.23 -31.44 9.30
N GLY A 110 4.65 -32.27 8.34
CA GLY A 110 3.81 -33.29 7.71
C GLY A 110 3.55 -33.09 6.21
N PRO A 111 2.88 -34.06 5.57
CA PRO A 111 2.82 -34.15 4.11
C PRO A 111 2.03 -33.02 3.43
N LEU A 112 1.15 -32.35 4.17
CA LEU A 112 0.33 -31.23 3.67
C LEU A 112 0.72 -29.88 4.28
N GLY A 113 1.77 -29.84 5.11
CA GLY A 113 2.20 -28.65 5.85
C GLY A 113 2.46 -27.47 4.92
N SER A 114 3.37 -27.64 3.96
CA SER A 114 3.73 -26.61 2.97
C SER A 114 2.54 -26.15 2.12
N TRP A 115 1.61 -27.05 1.79
CA TRP A 115 0.41 -26.68 1.02
C TRP A 115 -0.56 -25.86 1.87
N SER A 116 -0.84 -26.31 3.09
CA SER A 116 -1.70 -25.57 4.02
C SER A 116 -1.14 -24.17 4.30
N TYR A 117 0.18 -24.07 4.44
CA TYR A 117 0.91 -22.82 4.63
C TYR A 117 0.75 -21.86 3.44
N ALA A 118 1.00 -22.33 2.21
CA ALA A 118 0.79 -21.52 1.01
C ALA A 118 -0.66 -21.01 0.89
N ARG A 119 -1.65 -21.85 1.24
CA ARG A 119 -3.06 -21.46 1.22
C ARG A 119 -3.39 -20.41 2.29
N GLN A 120 -2.83 -20.53 3.49
CA GLN A 120 -2.98 -19.55 4.56
C GLN A 120 -2.33 -18.21 4.17
N LEU A 121 -1.12 -18.24 3.60
CA LEU A 121 -0.46 -17.05 3.04
C LEU A 121 -1.35 -16.35 2.00
N ALA A 122 -1.95 -17.10 1.08
CA ALA A 122 -2.86 -16.53 0.08
C ALA A 122 -4.10 -15.87 0.71
N LEU A 123 -4.65 -16.44 1.79
CA LEU A 123 -5.77 -15.83 2.53
C LEU A 123 -5.35 -14.54 3.24
N VAL A 124 -4.17 -14.52 3.86
CA VAL A 124 -3.62 -13.34 4.53
C VAL A 124 -3.32 -12.24 3.52
N ALA A 125 -2.64 -12.55 2.41
CA ALA A 125 -2.40 -11.62 1.31
C ALA A 125 -3.70 -11.00 0.79
N ARG A 126 -4.76 -11.81 0.61
CA ARG A 126 -6.09 -11.31 0.22
C ARG A 126 -6.63 -10.28 1.22
N ASN A 127 -6.52 -10.56 2.52
CA ASN A 127 -7.03 -9.69 3.56
C ASN A 127 -6.23 -8.39 3.68
N LEU A 128 -4.90 -8.45 3.56
CA LEU A 128 -4.03 -7.27 3.52
C LEU A 128 -4.38 -6.38 2.31
N LEU A 129 -4.49 -6.97 1.12
CA LEU A 129 -4.88 -6.27 -0.09
C LEU A 129 -6.26 -5.61 0.03
N GLN A 130 -7.24 -6.32 0.59
CA GLN A 130 -8.57 -5.76 0.83
C GLN A 130 -8.54 -4.58 1.79
N ALA A 131 -7.72 -4.64 2.84
CA ALA A 131 -7.56 -3.53 3.79
C ALA A 131 -6.96 -2.27 3.13
N ILE A 132 -5.95 -2.43 2.26
CA ILE A 132 -5.38 -1.30 1.49
C ILE A 132 -6.46 -0.66 0.61
N ARG A 133 -7.23 -1.47 -0.12
CA ARG A 133 -8.29 -0.99 -1.01
C ARG A 133 -9.44 -0.33 -0.25
N GLU A 134 -9.84 -0.89 0.88
CA GLU A 134 -10.86 -0.32 1.76
C GLU A 134 -10.43 1.06 2.30
N HIS A 135 -9.19 1.18 2.78
CA HIS A 135 -8.66 2.46 3.23
C HIS A 135 -8.61 3.50 2.11
N ARG A 136 -8.19 3.11 0.90
CA ARG A 136 -8.20 3.99 -0.28
C ARG A 136 -9.61 4.43 -0.65
N GLY A 137 -10.59 3.52 -0.64
CA GLY A 137 -12.00 3.84 -0.87
C GLY A 137 -12.53 4.86 0.14
N ALA A 138 -12.28 4.63 1.43
CA ALA A 138 -12.68 5.55 2.49
C ALA A 138 -11.96 6.91 2.40
N ALA A 139 -10.72 6.96 1.90
CA ALA A 139 -10.02 8.23 1.65
C ALA A 139 -10.66 9.02 0.50
N LEU A 140 -11.04 8.34 -0.59
CA LEU A 140 -11.73 8.96 -1.72
C LEU A 140 -13.12 9.50 -1.34
N GLU A 141 -13.89 8.75 -0.55
CA GLU A 141 -15.19 9.19 -0.04
C GLU A 141 -15.07 10.43 0.86
N ARG A 142 -14.08 10.46 1.76
CA ARG A 142 -13.79 11.65 2.58
C ARG A 142 -13.41 12.85 1.72
N ALA A 143 -12.54 12.66 0.72
CA ALA A 143 -12.11 13.72 -0.18
C ALA A 143 -13.28 14.27 -1.02
N ALA A 144 -14.22 13.42 -1.46
CA ALA A 144 -15.42 13.85 -2.18
C ALA A 144 -16.31 14.77 -1.33
N TYR A 145 -16.27 14.66 -0.01
CA TYR A 145 -17.03 15.50 0.93
C TYR A 145 -16.34 16.85 1.22
N VAL A 146 -15.01 16.91 1.18
CA VAL A 146 -14.22 18.13 1.38
C VAL A 146 -14.21 18.94 0.08
N GLY A 147 -15.34 19.57 -0.24
CA GLY A 147 -15.48 20.40 -1.44
C GLY A 147 -16.92 20.63 -1.93
N ARG A 148 -17.91 19.93 -1.36
CA ARG A 148 -19.34 20.18 -1.62
C ARG A 148 -20.07 20.55 -0.32
N PRO A 149 -20.15 21.84 0.05
CA PRO A 149 -20.79 22.27 1.30
C PRO A 149 -22.32 22.10 1.36
N SER A 150 -22.98 21.55 0.34
CA SER A 150 -24.44 21.74 0.20
C SER A 150 -25.17 20.68 -0.64
N LEU A 151 -25.15 19.41 -0.23
CA LEU A 151 -26.21 18.49 -0.62
C LEU A 151 -26.70 17.72 0.61
N PRO A 152 -27.92 17.99 1.11
CA PRO A 152 -28.52 17.17 2.15
C PRO A 152 -28.72 15.73 1.65
N PRO A 153 -28.68 14.72 2.54
CA PRO A 153 -28.95 13.34 2.17
C PRO A 153 -30.34 13.27 1.52
N LEU A 154 -30.40 12.69 0.31
CA LEU A 154 -31.68 12.44 -0.36
C LEU A 154 -32.48 11.50 0.54
N ALA A 155 -33.54 12.03 1.16
CA ALA A 155 -34.48 11.24 1.94
C ALA A 155 -35.03 10.11 1.06
N PRO A 156 -35.27 8.91 1.62
CA PRO A 156 -35.87 7.83 0.86
C PRO A 156 -37.23 8.29 0.34
N SER A 157 -37.37 8.32 -0.97
CA SER A 157 -38.64 8.58 -1.64
C SER A 157 -39.63 7.50 -1.25
N SER A 158 -40.51 7.83 -0.31
CA SER A 158 -41.71 7.06 0.00
C SER A 158 -42.70 7.18 -1.16
N ARG A 159 -42.91 6.07 -1.88
CA ARG A 159 -44.13 5.77 -2.62
C ARG A 159 -44.51 4.32 -2.39
#